data_AF-A0A661VML7-F1
#
_entry.id   AF-A0A661VML7-F1
#
_cell.length_a   1.000
_cell.length_b   1.000
_cell.length_c   1.000
_cell.angle_alpha   90.00
_cell.angle_beta   90.00
_cell.angle_gamma   90.00
#
_symmetry.space_group_name_H-M   'P 1'
#
loop_
_entity.id
_entity.type
_entity.pdbx_description
1 polymer ?
#
loop_
_entity_poly.entity_id
_entity_poly.type
_entity_poly.pdbx_seq_one_letter_code
_entity_poly.pdbx_strand_id
1 'polypeptide(L)'
;MKKVTIDPITRLEGHGKIEIFLDDAGRCQRAFFQIPELRGFEKFSVGRPAEEMPRITTMICGVCPTAHHMAATKTLDDLFKVDPPSAAKKIRELMYCAFQAEDHILHFFFLGGPDFVVGPQAPAAERNILGVIGKVGLEAGSRVIEMRKRLRNVLRIIGGKPVMPTCGLPGGVSKQISEEERETIIQAGEYAVDFCKFALEVFDQIVLQNKEYLDLVTGDIYKHRTYYMGLVDGENKVNFYDGLIRVVDPNGKEFAKFRVQDYLDHIAEHVEPWTYVRFSYLKKLGWRGFIDGDDTSIYRVAPLARLNAADGMATPLAQEAYQKMYETFGEKPVHNTLAYHWARLIEALYAAERVLELARDPELTSPDIVNLPTTTP
;
A
#
# COMPACT_ATOMS: atom_id res chain seq x y z
N MET A 1 39.29 -1.02 -5.54
CA MET A 1 37.82 -0.85 -5.53
C MET A 1 37.37 -0.17 -4.24
N LYS A 2 36.87 1.05 -4.33
CA LYS A 2 36.35 1.80 -3.16
C LYS A 2 34.89 1.39 -2.90
N LYS A 3 34.51 1.25 -1.63
CA LYS A 3 33.15 0.88 -1.21
C LYS A 3 32.53 2.04 -0.41
N VAL A 4 31.30 2.38 -0.74
CA VAL A 4 30.44 3.29 0.03
C VAL A 4 29.28 2.48 0.60
N THR A 5 28.96 2.68 1.87
CA THR A 5 27.92 1.92 2.58
C THR A 5 26.91 2.89 3.19
N ILE A 6 25.63 2.63 2.97
CA ILE A 6 24.52 3.30 3.65
C ILE A 6 23.86 2.24 4.54
N ASP A 7 24.12 2.31 5.84
CA ASP A 7 23.69 1.33 6.83
C ASP A 7 23.47 2.01 8.21
N PRO A 8 22.24 2.05 8.74
CA PRO A 8 21.01 1.60 8.10
C PRO A 8 20.50 2.61 7.06
N ILE A 9 19.68 2.15 6.11
CA ILE A 9 18.79 3.07 5.40
C ILE A 9 17.76 3.60 6.41
N THR A 10 17.57 4.92 6.46
CA THR A 10 16.68 5.58 7.42
C THR A 10 15.31 5.89 6.82
N ARG A 11 14.29 6.08 7.69
CA ARG A 11 12.90 6.38 7.30
C ARG A 11 12.26 5.33 6.39
N LEU A 12 12.49 4.06 6.69
CA LEU A 12 11.76 2.91 6.14
C LEU A 12 11.27 2.00 7.27
N GLU A 13 10.36 1.08 6.95
CA GLU A 13 9.99 -0.02 7.85
C GLU A 13 10.91 -1.23 7.63
N GLY A 14 11.41 -1.80 8.72
CA GLY A 14 12.37 -2.92 8.68
C GLY A 14 13.83 -2.48 8.62
N HIS A 15 14.69 -3.39 8.17
CA HIS A 15 16.13 -3.15 8.03
C HIS A 15 16.56 -3.26 6.57
N GLY A 16 17.29 -2.26 6.09
CA GLY A 16 17.82 -2.24 4.74
C GLY A 16 19.18 -1.57 4.70
N LYS A 17 20.01 -2.00 3.75
CA LYS A 17 21.38 -1.53 3.54
C LYS A 17 21.66 -1.33 2.06
N ILE A 18 22.45 -0.31 1.72
CA ILE A 18 22.96 -0.12 0.35
C ILE A 18 24.48 -0.23 0.34
N GLU A 19 25.00 -1.08 -0.53
CA GLU A 19 26.43 -1.15 -0.83
C GLU A 19 26.71 -0.68 -2.25
N ILE A 20 27.55 0.34 -2.39
CA ILE A 20 27.91 0.95 -3.66
C ILE A 20 29.42 0.74 -3.87
N PHE A 21 29.77 0.10 -4.98
CA PHE A 21 31.14 -0.21 -5.33
C PHE A 21 31.58 0.68 -6.50
N LEU A 22 32.68 1.39 -6.31
CA LEU A 22 33.22 2.36 -7.26
C LEU A 22 34.44 1.81 -8.00
N ASP A 23 34.55 2.15 -9.28
CA ASP A 23 35.76 1.95 -10.07
C ASP A 23 36.89 2.91 -9.65
N ASP A 24 38.07 2.76 -10.24
CA ASP A 24 39.23 3.59 -9.90
C ASP A 24 39.08 5.07 -10.31
N ALA A 25 38.15 5.37 -11.22
CA ALA A 25 37.77 6.73 -11.60
C ALA A 25 36.68 7.33 -10.68
N GLY A 26 36.20 6.57 -9.68
CA GLY A 26 35.17 6.99 -8.74
C GLY A 26 33.73 6.85 -9.26
N ARG A 27 33.50 6.19 -10.40
CA ARG A 27 32.16 5.95 -10.95
C ARG A 27 31.53 4.73 -10.30
N CYS A 28 30.20 4.75 -10.12
CA CYS A 28 29.45 3.60 -9.63
C CYS A 28 29.55 2.44 -10.63
N GLN A 29 30.18 1.34 -10.23
CA GLN A 29 30.24 0.12 -11.03
C GLN A 29 29.07 -0.81 -10.69
N ARG A 30 28.74 -0.96 -9.41
CA ARG A 30 27.64 -1.80 -8.92
C ARG A 30 27.04 -1.22 -7.65
N ALA A 31 25.73 -1.35 -7.49
CA ALA A 31 25.00 -1.01 -6.27
C ALA A 31 24.05 -2.16 -5.89
N PHE A 32 23.95 -2.45 -4.60
CA PHE A 32 23.14 -3.54 -4.07
C PHE A 32 22.22 -3.03 -2.97
N PHE A 33 20.95 -3.42 -3.02
CA PHE A 33 19.94 -3.13 -1.99
C PHE A 33 19.64 -4.37 -1.15
N GLN A 34 20.21 -4.44 0.05
CA GLN A 34 20.21 -5.64 0.86
C GLN A 34 19.17 -5.55 1.98
N ILE A 35 18.39 -6.61 2.13
CA ILE A 35 17.54 -6.86 3.29
C ILE A 35 18.19 -7.99 4.09
N PRO A 36 18.84 -7.69 5.24
CA PRO A 36 19.60 -8.67 6.01
C PRO A 36 18.75 -9.41 7.05
N GLU A 37 17.42 -9.35 6.96
CA GLU A 37 16.50 -9.96 7.91
C GLU A 37 15.65 -11.07 7.27
N LEU A 38 15.53 -12.21 7.98
CA LEU A 38 14.63 -13.32 7.65
C LEU A 38 14.06 -13.90 8.95
N ARG A 39 12.72 -14.02 9.04
CA ARG A 39 12.01 -14.54 10.22
C ARG A 39 11.40 -15.93 10.04
N GLY A 40 11.26 -16.42 8.81
CA GLY A 40 10.84 -17.81 8.54
C GLY A 40 9.37 -18.15 8.83
N PHE A 41 8.45 -17.18 8.73
CA PHE A 41 7.00 -17.37 8.95
C PHE A 41 6.41 -18.53 8.17
N GLU A 42 6.78 -18.69 6.90
CA GLU A 42 6.31 -19.78 6.05
C GLU A 42 6.63 -21.17 6.66
N LYS A 43 7.80 -21.32 7.32
CA LYS A 43 8.25 -22.60 7.84
C LYS A 43 7.70 -22.90 9.24
N PHE A 44 7.71 -21.94 10.15
CA PHE A 44 7.24 -22.20 11.53
C PHE A 44 5.72 -22.28 11.65
N SER A 45 4.98 -21.83 10.64
CA SER A 45 3.53 -21.97 10.57
C SER A 45 3.09 -23.41 10.26
N VAL A 46 3.98 -24.25 9.72
CA VAL A 46 3.69 -25.66 9.45
C VAL A 46 3.36 -26.41 10.74
N GLY A 47 2.20 -27.09 10.76
CA GLY A 47 1.73 -27.86 11.91
C GLY A 47 0.93 -27.04 12.94
N ARG A 48 0.73 -25.74 12.72
CA ARG A 48 -0.16 -24.91 13.55
C ARG A 48 -1.61 -24.99 13.07
N PRO A 49 -2.60 -24.80 13.96
CA PRO A 49 -3.98 -24.63 13.53
C PRO A 49 -4.12 -23.42 12.60
N ALA A 50 -4.83 -23.57 11.49
CA ALA A 50 -4.97 -22.54 10.46
C ALA A 50 -5.64 -21.28 11.02
N GLU A 51 -6.56 -21.45 11.97
CA GLU A 51 -7.33 -20.42 12.65
C GLU A 51 -6.45 -19.52 13.54
N GLU A 52 -5.22 -19.93 13.86
CA GLU A 52 -4.25 -19.06 14.52
C GLU A 52 -3.59 -18.07 13.57
N MET A 53 -3.62 -18.34 12.25
CA MET A 53 -2.87 -17.56 11.26
C MET A 53 -3.24 -16.09 11.24
N PRO A 54 -4.52 -15.67 11.30
CA PRO A 54 -4.86 -14.25 11.36
C PRO A 54 -4.24 -13.51 12.55
N ARG A 55 -3.86 -14.19 13.63
CA ARG A 55 -3.14 -13.58 14.76
C ARG A 55 -1.64 -13.63 14.54
N ILE A 56 -1.12 -14.78 14.09
CA ILE A 56 0.32 -14.99 13.88
C ILE A 56 0.87 -14.09 12.77
N THR A 57 0.21 -14.01 11.62
CA THR A 57 0.72 -13.26 10.45
C THR A 57 0.78 -11.76 10.70
N THR A 58 0.01 -11.22 11.65
CA THR A 58 0.11 -9.80 12.03
C THR A 58 1.51 -9.44 12.53
N MET A 59 2.25 -10.39 13.10
CA MET A 59 3.61 -10.18 13.59
C MET A 59 4.67 -10.09 12.48
N ILE A 60 4.28 -10.23 11.20
CA ILE A 60 5.18 -10.03 10.05
C ILE A 60 5.57 -8.56 9.93
N CYS A 61 4.70 -7.60 10.24
CA CYS A 61 5.03 -6.19 10.12
C CYS A 61 4.25 -5.36 11.15
N GLY A 62 4.93 -4.40 11.78
CA GLY A 62 4.30 -3.47 12.71
C GLY A 62 3.47 -2.37 12.03
N VAL A 63 3.69 -2.16 10.74
CA VAL A 63 3.02 -1.12 9.93
C VAL A 63 1.80 -1.67 9.20
N CYS A 64 1.89 -2.84 8.56
CA CYS A 64 0.77 -3.45 7.81
C CYS A 64 0.13 -4.71 8.44
N PRO A 65 -0.05 -4.81 9.77
CA PRO A 65 -0.62 -6.02 10.38
C PRO A 65 -2.07 -6.25 9.98
N THR A 66 -2.83 -5.19 9.66
CA THR A 66 -4.21 -5.31 9.16
C THR A 66 -4.27 -6.02 7.81
N ALA A 67 -3.30 -5.78 6.92
CA ALA A 67 -3.21 -6.49 5.65
C ALA A 67 -2.93 -7.97 5.84
N HIS A 68 -2.00 -8.31 6.72
CA HIS A 68 -1.73 -9.71 7.06
C HIS A 68 -2.91 -10.42 7.73
N HIS A 69 -3.61 -9.71 8.63
CA HIS A 69 -4.81 -10.22 9.28
C HIS A 69 -5.92 -10.51 8.25
N MET A 70 -6.20 -9.57 7.36
CA MET A 70 -7.24 -9.73 6.33
C MET A 70 -6.87 -10.78 5.30
N ALA A 71 -5.61 -10.82 4.84
CA ALA A 71 -5.15 -11.86 3.92
C ALA A 71 -5.34 -13.25 4.54
N ALA A 72 -4.87 -13.46 5.78
CA ALA A 72 -5.05 -14.74 6.47
C ALA A 72 -6.53 -15.06 6.73
N THR A 73 -7.36 -14.07 7.06
CA THR A 73 -8.80 -14.26 7.28
C THR A 73 -9.50 -14.71 6.00
N LYS A 74 -9.22 -14.06 4.86
CA LYS A 74 -9.76 -14.48 3.55
C LYS A 74 -9.28 -15.87 3.13
N THR A 75 -8.04 -16.23 3.46
CA THR A 75 -7.54 -17.61 3.26
C THR A 75 -8.34 -18.62 4.07
N LEU A 76 -8.78 -18.29 5.29
CA LEU A 76 -9.63 -19.17 6.08
C LEU A 76 -11.04 -19.30 5.49
N ASP A 77 -11.62 -18.22 4.96
CA ASP A 77 -12.90 -18.32 4.26
C ASP A 77 -12.83 -19.34 3.10
N ASP A 78 -11.75 -19.29 2.30
CA ASP A 78 -11.52 -20.25 1.20
C ASP A 78 -11.21 -21.67 1.71
N LEU A 79 -10.42 -21.80 2.77
CA LEU A 79 -10.11 -23.11 3.38
C LEU A 79 -11.37 -23.80 3.91
N PHE A 80 -12.21 -23.07 4.64
CA PHE A 80 -13.44 -23.56 5.24
C PHE A 80 -14.65 -23.52 4.30
N LYS A 81 -14.45 -23.09 3.04
CA LYS A 81 -15.49 -22.99 2.00
C LYS A 81 -16.74 -22.25 2.48
N VAL A 82 -16.53 -21.15 3.21
CA VAL A 82 -17.58 -20.34 3.81
C VAL A 82 -17.54 -18.93 3.23
N ASP A 83 -18.69 -18.44 2.78
CA ASP A 83 -18.82 -17.08 2.29
C ASP A 83 -19.34 -16.17 3.41
N PRO A 84 -18.63 -15.08 3.77
CA PRO A 84 -19.11 -14.17 4.80
C PRO A 84 -20.39 -13.42 4.39
N PRO A 85 -21.29 -13.10 5.33
CA PRO A 85 -22.42 -12.21 5.07
C PRO A 85 -21.99 -10.85 4.53
N SER A 86 -22.90 -10.15 3.84
CA SER A 86 -22.64 -8.84 3.23
C SER A 86 -22.11 -7.82 4.25
N ALA A 87 -22.73 -7.73 5.43
CA ALA A 87 -22.28 -6.83 6.49
C ALA A 87 -20.84 -7.15 6.95
N ALA A 88 -20.49 -8.43 7.07
CA ALA A 88 -19.13 -8.84 7.43
C ALA A 88 -18.10 -8.43 6.37
N LYS A 89 -18.43 -8.58 5.08
CA LYS A 89 -17.58 -8.11 3.97
C LYS A 89 -17.38 -6.61 4.03
N LYS A 90 -18.44 -5.84 4.28
CA LYS A 90 -18.38 -4.36 4.43
C LYS A 90 -17.52 -3.94 5.62
N ILE A 91 -17.66 -4.59 6.78
CA ILE A 91 -16.84 -4.30 7.96
C ILE A 91 -15.35 -4.56 7.66
N ARG A 92 -15.03 -5.68 7.01
CA ARG A 92 -13.65 -6.03 6.64
C ARG A 92 -13.07 -5.07 5.60
N GLU A 93 -13.83 -4.74 4.57
CA GLU A 93 -13.41 -3.75 3.55
C GLU A 93 -13.20 -2.38 4.17
N LEU A 94 -14.13 -1.91 5.01
CA LEU A 94 -14.03 -0.63 5.71
C LEU A 94 -12.77 -0.57 6.58
N MET A 95 -12.51 -1.63 7.35
CA MET A 95 -11.30 -1.74 8.15
C MET A 95 -10.04 -1.68 7.28
N TYR A 96 -10.03 -2.37 6.14
CA TYR A 96 -8.90 -2.38 5.23
C TYR A 96 -8.67 -1.01 4.58
N CYS A 97 -9.73 -0.31 4.16
CA CYS A 97 -9.64 1.06 3.65
C CYS A 97 -9.20 2.05 4.74
N ALA A 98 -9.70 1.95 5.98
CA ALA A 98 -9.24 2.78 7.08
C ALA A 98 -7.74 2.59 7.36
N PHE A 99 -7.26 1.35 7.28
CA PHE A 99 -5.84 1.04 7.36
C PHE A 99 -5.05 1.65 6.19
N GLN A 100 -5.50 1.47 4.95
CA GLN A 100 -4.83 2.02 3.76
C GLN A 100 -4.72 3.55 3.81
N ALA A 101 -5.79 4.24 4.25
CA ALA A 101 -5.76 5.68 4.45
C ALA A 101 -4.73 6.08 5.52
N GLU A 102 -4.68 5.39 6.67
CA GLU A 102 -3.71 5.71 7.73
C GLU A 102 -2.26 5.43 7.32
N ASP A 103 -2.01 4.32 6.65
CA ASP A 103 -0.68 3.89 6.20
C ASP A 103 -0.11 4.83 5.13
N HIS A 104 -0.94 5.24 4.17
CA HIS A 104 -0.51 6.16 3.12
C HIS A 104 -0.15 7.54 3.68
N ILE A 105 -0.93 8.03 4.64
CA ILE A 105 -0.65 9.28 5.35
C ILE A 105 0.60 9.14 6.24
N LEU A 106 0.76 8.01 6.95
CA LEU A 106 1.97 7.70 7.71
C LEU A 106 3.20 7.78 6.79
N HIS A 107 3.20 7.01 5.70
CA HIS A 107 4.34 6.96 4.80
C HIS A 107 4.63 8.32 4.19
N PHE A 108 3.61 9.04 3.69
CA PHE A 108 3.83 10.33 3.06
C PHE A 108 4.40 11.34 4.07
N PHE A 109 3.81 11.54 5.25
CA PHE A 109 4.28 12.61 6.14
C PHE A 109 5.47 12.24 7.03
N PHE A 110 5.60 10.99 7.46
CA PHE A 110 6.65 10.57 8.39
C PHE A 110 7.88 9.99 7.69
N LEU A 111 7.71 9.39 6.51
CA LEU A 111 8.77 8.63 5.84
C LEU A 111 9.26 9.34 4.59
N GLY A 112 8.50 9.30 3.50
CA GLY A 112 8.95 9.77 2.17
C GLY A 112 8.84 11.28 1.94
N GLY A 113 7.78 11.91 2.43
CA GLY A 113 7.49 13.34 2.23
C GLY A 113 8.52 14.30 2.83
N PRO A 114 9.23 14.02 3.94
CA PRO A 114 10.31 14.89 4.41
C PRO A 114 11.35 15.25 3.35
N ASP A 115 11.66 14.35 2.41
CA ASP A 115 12.61 14.63 1.32
C ASP A 115 12.07 15.64 0.29
N PHE A 116 10.75 15.73 0.14
CA PHE A 116 10.09 16.71 -0.73
C PHE A 116 9.78 18.02 0.01
N VAL A 117 9.21 17.91 1.22
CA VAL A 117 8.67 19.05 1.98
C VAL A 117 9.77 19.87 2.64
N VAL A 118 10.75 19.20 3.26
CA VAL A 118 11.91 19.88 3.86
C VAL A 118 12.99 20.12 2.82
N GLY A 119 13.15 19.14 1.92
CA GLY A 119 14.02 19.18 0.76
C GLY A 119 15.19 18.19 0.85
N PRO A 120 15.70 17.73 -0.31
CA PRO A 120 16.68 16.64 -0.34
C PRO A 120 18.04 17.07 0.22
N GLN A 121 18.37 18.36 0.18
CA GLN A 121 19.61 18.94 0.70
C GLN A 121 19.49 19.46 2.15
N ALA A 122 18.32 19.28 2.79
CA ALA A 122 18.14 19.72 4.17
C ALA A 122 19.07 18.97 5.13
N PRO A 123 19.54 19.60 6.22
CA PRO A 123 20.33 18.94 7.25
C PRO A 123 19.63 17.69 7.78
N ALA A 124 20.39 16.64 8.08
CA ALA A 124 19.84 15.37 8.57
C ALA A 124 18.97 15.53 9.84
N ALA A 125 19.33 16.49 10.71
CA ALA A 125 18.57 16.81 11.93
C ALA A 125 17.18 17.41 11.64
N GLU A 126 16.97 17.98 10.45
CA GLU A 126 15.71 18.60 10.03
C GLU A 126 14.92 17.72 9.07
N ARG A 127 15.57 16.82 8.31
CA ARG A 127 14.93 15.99 7.28
C ARG A 127 14.16 14.79 7.86
N ASN A 128 13.15 15.11 8.67
CA ASN A 128 12.26 14.20 9.39
C ASN A 128 10.90 14.88 9.66
N ILE A 129 10.01 14.20 10.37
CA ILE A 129 8.67 14.71 10.67
C ILE A 129 8.67 16.07 11.40
N LEU A 130 9.67 16.36 12.25
CA LEU A 130 9.73 17.63 12.96
C LEU A 130 10.06 18.79 12.01
N GLY A 131 10.93 18.57 11.03
CA GLY A 131 11.17 19.58 9.99
C GLY A 131 9.98 19.75 9.06
N VAL A 132 9.22 18.68 8.78
CA VAL A 132 7.93 18.80 8.07
C VAL A 132 7.01 19.75 8.84
N ILE A 133 6.80 19.52 10.15
CA ILE A 133 6.00 20.41 11.01
C ILE A 133 6.56 21.83 11.02
N GLY A 134 7.88 21.99 11.07
CA GLY A 134 8.54 23.30 10.99
C GLY A 134 8.27 24.05 9.68
N LYS A 135 8.11 23.32 8.57
CA LYS A 135 7.80 23.89 7.24
C LYS A 135 6.32 24.18 7.04
N VAL A 136 5.43 23.26 7.44
CA VAL A 136 3.98 23.38 7.20
C VAL A 136 3.23 24.06 8.34
N GLY A 137 3.87 24.26 9.50
CA GLY A 137 3.27 24.83 10.69
C GLY A 137 2.60 23.81 11.62
N LEU A 138 2.41 24.20 12.88
CA LEU A 138 1.82 23.35 13.92
C LEU A 138 0.38 22.93 13.62
N GLU A 139 -0.39 23.79 12.96
CA GLU A 139 -1.78 23.51 12.58
C GLU A 139 -1.85 22.33 11.61
N ALA A 140 -1.12 22.42 10.48
CA ALA A 140 -1.02 21.34 9.50
C ALA A 140 -0.44 20.06 10.11
N GLY A 141 0.60 20.18 10.93
CA GLY A 141 1.19 19.06 11.67
C GLY A 141 0.18 18.37 12.60
N SER A 142 -0.67 19.14 13.27
CA SER A 142 -1.71 18.61 14.17
C SER A 142 -2.79 17.85 13.40
N ARG A 143 -3.13 18.28 12.18
CA ARG A 143 -4.08 17.56 11.31
C ARG A 143 -3.59 16.15 10.95
N VAL A 144 -2.28 15.98 10.72
CA VAL A 144 -1.68 14.65 10.45
C VAL A 144 -1.89 13.70 11.64
N ILE A 145 -1.64 14.19 12.87
CA ILE A 145 -1.80 13.38 14.08
C ILE A 145 -3.27 13.06 14.34
N GLU A 146 -4.17 14.03 14.16
CA GLU A 146 -5.60 13.85 14.37
C GLU A 146 -6.21 12.86 13.36
N MET A 147 -5.82 12.95 12.08
CA MET A 147 -6.19 11.98 11.04
C MET A 147 -5.83 10.56 11.47
N ARG A 148 -4.57 10.34 11.86
CA ARG A 148 -4.09 9.03 12.30
C ARG A 148 -4.81 8.54 13.56
N LYS A 149 -5.07 9.44 14.52
CA LYS A 149 -5.80 9.11 15.76
C LYS A 149 -7.22 8.63 15.45
N ARG A 150 -7.95 9.32 14.57
CA ARG A 150 -9.31 8.97 14.17
C ARG A 150 -9.37 7.63 13.45
N LEU A 151 -8.52 7.42 12.44
CA LEU A 151 -8.49 6.14 11.72
C LEU A 151 -8.02 4.97 12.61
N ARG A 152 -7.05 5.18 13.51
CA ARG A 152 -6.68 4.17 14.50
C ARG A 152 -7.80 3.86 15.48
N ASN A 153 -8.68 4.82 15.77
CA ASN A 153 -9.88 4.56 16.56
C ASN A 153 -10.87 3.69 15.78
N VAL A 154 -11.06 3.90 14.48
CA VAL A 154 -11.85 3.00 13.61
C VAL A 154 -11.27 1.59 13.63
N LEU A 155 -9.95 1.44 13.46
CA LEU A 155 -9.28 0.13 13.55
C LEU A 155 -9.47 -0.52 14.92
N ARG A 156 -9.47 0.25 16.01
CA ARG A 156 -9.76 -0.23 17.36
C ARG A 156 -11.20 -0.69 17.52
N ILE A 157 -12.18 0.07 17.01
CA ILE A 157 -13.61 -0.27 17.07
C ILE A 157 -13.86 -1.64 16.41
N ILE A 158 -13.28 -1.87 15.24
CA ILE A 158 -13.50 -3.08 14.45
C ILE A 158 -12.60 -4.22 14.93
N GLY A 159 -11.29 -3.97 15.01
CA GLY A 159 -10.25 -4.97 15.26
C GLY A 159 -10.00 -5.28 16.73
N GLY A 160 -10.60 -4.53 17.66
CA GLY A 160 -10.37 -4.57 19.11
C GLY A 160 -9.10 -3.84 19.57
N LYS A 161 -8.14 -3.61 18.66
CA LYS A 161 -6.87 -2.92 18.91
C LYS A 161 -6.51 -2.05 17.70
N PRO A 162 -5.80 -0.92 17.90
CA PRO A 162 -5.37 -0.07 16.79
C PRO A 162 -4.30 -0.72 15.90
N VAL A 163 -3.60 -1.73 16.42
CA VAL A 163 -2.54 -2.51 15.74
C VAL A 163 -2.71 -3.97 16.17
N MET A 164 -2.36 -4.92 15.30
CA MET A 164 -2.54 -6.37 15.52
C MET A 164 -4.01 -6.75 15.79
N PRO A 165 -4.90 -6.53 14.80
CA PRO A 165 -6.32 -6.80 14.95
C PRO A 165 -6.62 -8.28 15.15
N THR A 166 -7.80 -8.56 15.72
CA THR A 166 -8.22 -9.91 16.11
C THR A 166 -9.67 -10.24 15.71
N CYS A 167 -10.26 -9.47 14.80
CA CYS A 167 -11.69 -9.54 14.49
C CYS A 167 -12.05 -10.55 13.39
N GLY A 168 -11.12 -10.89 12.52
CA GLY A 168 -11.34 -11.81 11.40
C GLY A 168 -11.55 -13.24 11.87
N LEU A 169 -12.67 -13.83 11.45
CA LEU A 169 -13.05 -15.22 11.67
C LEU A 169 -13.32 -15.89 10.32
N PRO A 170 -13.13 -17.21 10.16
CA PRO A 170 -13.68 -17.92 9.00
C PRO A 170 -15.17 -17.62 8.88
N GLY A 171 -15.58 -17.07 7.74
CA GLY A 171 -16.97 -16.75 7.42
C GLY A 171 -17.51 -15.45 8.02
N GLY A 172 -16.68 -14.62 8.68
CA GLY A 172 -17.18 -13.34 9.19
C GLY A 172 -16.24 -12.48 10.03
N VAL A 173 -16.84 -11.71 10.93
CA VAL A 173 -16.16 -10.89 11.94
C VAL A 173 -16.67 -11.19 13.34
N SER A 174 -15.85 -10.96 14.35
CA SER A 174 -16.15 -11.31 15.75
C SER A 174 -17.16 -10.40 16.44
N LYS A 175 -17.47 -9.23 15.88
CA LYS A 175 -18.33 -8.22 16.51
C LYS A 175 -19.04 -7.37 15.45
N GLN A 176 -20.32 -7.11 15.69
CA GLN A 176 -21.12 -6.13 14.94
C GLN A 176 -20.71 -4.69 15.27
N ILE A 177 -21.02 -3.76 14.37
CA ILE A 177 -20.86 -2.33 14.61
C ILE A 177 -22.17 -1.79 15.18
N SER A 178 -22.11 -1.08 16.31
CA SER A 178 -23.29 -0.38 16.84
C SER A 178 -23.56 0.91 16.06
N GLU A 179 -24.77 1.47 16.20
CA GLU A 179 -25.08 2.76 15.55
C GLU A 179 -24.20 3.90 16.06
N GLU A 180 -23.86 3.91 17.36
CA GLU A 180 -22.93 4.88 17.95
C GLU A 180 -21.51 4.74 17.38
N GLU A 181 -21.06 3.51 17.19
CA GLU A 181 -19.76 3.21 16.57
C GLU A 181 -19.77 3.61 15.09
N ARG A 182 -20.86 3.34 14.37
CA ARG A 182 -21.05 3.76 12.98
C ARG A 182 -20.97 5.28 12.84
N GLU A 183 -21.64 6.03 13.70
CA GLU A 183 -21.56 7.50 13.70
C GLU A 183 -20.12 8.00 13.95
N THR A 184 -19.40 7.37 14.87
CA THR A 184 -17.98 7.65 15.10
C THR A 184 -17.12 7.39 13.85
N ILE A 185 -17.41 6.31 13.11
CA ILE A 185 -16.72 5.97 11.87
C ILE A 185 -17.05 6.96 10.76
N ILE A 186 -18.30 7.42 10.64
CA ILE A 186 -18.71 8.46 9.68
C ILE A 186 -17.90 9.74 9.92
N GLN A 187 -17.84 10.22 11.16
CA GLN A 187 -17.07 11.42 11.52
C GLN A 187 -15.56 11.27 11.27
N ALA A 188 -15.02 10.05 11.43
CA ALA A 188 -13.63 9.77 11.08
C ALA A 188 -13.43 9.78 9.55
N GLY A 189 -14.36 9.21 8.77
CA GLY A 189 -14.34 9.21 7.31
C GLY A 189 -14.45 10.61 6.72
N GLU A 190 -15.35 11.45 7.25
CA GLU A 190 -15.50 12.85 6.82
C GLU A 190 -14.22 13.65 7.05
N TYR A 191 -13.63 13.53 8.24
CA TYR A 191 -12.34 14.14 8.55
C TYR A 191 -11.22 13.61 7.64
N ALA A 192 -11.23 12.30 7.35
CA ALA A 192 -10.23 11.67 6.50
C ALA A 192 -10.29 12.18 5.06
N VAL A 193 -11.48 12.35 4.49
CA VAL A 193 -11.66 12.91 3.14
C VAL A 193 -11.17 14.35 3.09
N ASP A 194 -11.58 15.18 4.05
CA ASP A 194 -11.13 16.58 4.16
C ASP A 194 -9.60 16.68 4.29
N PHE A 195 -9.01 15.84 5.14
CA PHE A 195 -7.56 15.80 5.31
C PHE A 195 -6.82 15.35 4.03
N CYS A 196 -7.34 14.36 3.30
CA CYS A 196 -6.70 13.90 2.06
C CYS A 196 -6.74 14.97 0.97
N LYS A 197 -7.82 15.78 0.89
CA LYS A 197 -7.88 16.95 0.00
C LYS A 197 -6.80 17.97 0.36
N PHE A 198 -6.68 18.30 1.65
CA PHE A 198 -5.61 19.16 2.13
C PHE A 198 -4.21 18.60 1.83
N ALA A 199 -3.98 17.30 1.99
CA ALA A 199 -2.69 16.68 1.68
C ALA A 199 -2.33 16.78 0.19
N LEU A 200 -3.31 16.65 -0.70
CA LEU A 200 -3.13 16.86 -2.14
C LEU A 200 -2.86 18.33 -2.49
N GLU A 201 -3.51 19.27 -1.81
CA GLU A 201 -3.22 20.71 -1.96
C GLU A 201 -1.80 21.05 -1.50
N VAL A 202 -1.35 20.50 -0.37
CA VAL A 202 0.03 20.64 0.11
C VAL A 202 1.02 20.06 -0.91
N PHE A 203 0.71 18.90 -1.48
CA PHE A 203 1.54 18.31 -2.54
C PHE A 203 1.59 19.20 -3.79
N ASP A 204 0.47 19.77 -4.21
CA ASP A 204 0.40 20.69 -5.33
C ASP A 204 1.29 21.92 -5.10
N GLN A 205 1.13 22.59 -3.96
CA GLN A 205 1.87 23.82 -3.61
C GLN A 205 3.37 23.58 -3.46
N ILE A 206 3.77 22.49 -2.81
CA ILE A 206 5.17 22.24 -2.48
C ILE A 206 5.90 21.57 -3.63
N VAL A 207 5.26 20.59 -4.30
CA VAL A 207 5.91 19.72 -5.28
C VAL A 207 5.60 20.15 -6.70
N LEU A 208 4.32 20.29 -7.08
CA LEU A 208 3.94 20.52 -8.47
C LEU A 208 4.22 21.96 -8.94
N GLN A 209 4.05 22.94 -8.05
CA GLN A 209 4.34 24.35 -8.36
C GLN A 209 5.85 24.68 -8.26
N ASN A 210 6.65 23.80 -7.67
CA ASN A 210 8.10 23.93 -7.65
C ASN A 210 8.72 23.23 -8.85
N LYS A 211 9.24 24.01 -9.81
CA LYS A 211 9.82 23.48 -11.05
C LYS A 211 10.91 22.42 -10.82
N GLU A 212 11.79 22.62 -9.84
CA GLU A 212 12.87 21.66 -9.57
C GLU A 212 12.31 20.30 -9.12
N TYR A 213 11.30 20.32 -8.27
CA TYR A 213 10.66 19.08 -7.82
C TYR A 213 9.76 18.46 -8.87
N LEU A 214 9.05 19.27 -9.65
CA LEU A 214 8.28 18.78 -10.78
C LEU A 214 9.19 18.07 -11.77
N ASP A 215 10.31 18.69 -12.17
CA ASP A 215 11.30 18.11 -13.07
C ASP A 215 11.91 16.82 -12.49
N LEU A 216 12.12 16.76 -11.16
CA LEU A 216 12.59 15.54 -10.49
C LEU A 216 11.56 14.40 -10.51
N VAL A 217 10.28 14.74 -10.33
CA VAL A 217 9.17 13.78 -10.28
C VAL A 217 8.80 13.27 -11.66
N THR A 218 8.84 14.13 -12.69
CA THR A 218 8.46 13.79 -14.07
C THR A 218 9.63 13.40 -14.96
N GLY A 219 10.87 13.72 -14.55
CA GLY A 219 12.08 13.43 -15.30
C GLY A 219 12.54 11.97 -15.24
N ASP A 220 13.51 11.66 -16.09
CA ASP A 220 13.92 10.28 -16.36
C ASP A 220 14.91 9.68 -15.35
N ILE A 221 15.47 10.49 -14.44
CA ILE A 221 16.55 10.06 -13.52
C ILE A 221 16.16 8.85 -12.64
N TYR A 222 14.88 8.72 -12.29
CA TYR A 222 14.33 7.60 -11.52
C TYR A 222 13.21 6.86 -12.28
N LYS A 223 13.26 6.86 -13.61
CA LYS A 223 12.26 6.22 -14.46
C LYS A 223 12.63 4.76 -14.74
N HIS A 224 11.68 3.86 -14.53
CA HIS A 224 11.83 2.43 -14.84
C HIS A 224 10.59 1.88 -15.54
N ARG A 225 10.79 1.33 -16.73
CA ARG A 225 9.78 0.70 -17.58
C ARG A 225 9.62 -0.78 -17.22
N THR A 226 8.72 -1.04 -16.27
CA THR A 226 8.35 -2.40 -15.82
C THR A 226 6.89 -2.73 -16.16
N TYR A 227 6.49 -3.97 -15.91
CA TYR A 227 5.08 -4.33 -15.78
C TYR A 227 4.49 -3.71 -14.51
N TYR A 228 3.16 -3.64 -14.42
CA TYR A 228 2.44 -3.18 -13.24
C TYR A 228 1.33 -4.13 -12.87
N MET A 229 1.22 -4.42 -11.59
CA MET A 229 0.23 -5.34 -11.06
C MET A 229 -0.60 -4.67 -9.96
N GLY A 230 -1.91 -4.83 -10.06
CA GLY A 230 -2.86 -4.28 -9.11
C GLY A 230 -4.15 -5.09 -9.04
N LEU A 231 -4.86 -4.99 -7.92
CA LEU A 231 -6.20 -5.54 -7.77
C LEU A 231 -7.21 -4.55 -8.37
N VAL A 232 -8.15 -5.07 -9.16
CA VAL A 232 -9.20 -4.28 -9.79
C VAL A 232 -10.59 -4.89 -9.58
N ASP A 233 -11.60 -4.03 -9.51
CA ASP A 233 -13.00 -4.45 -9.42
C ASP A 233 -13.57 -4.90 -10.78
N GLY A 234 -14.90 -5.10 -10.84
CA GLY A 234 -15.61 -5.52 -12.06
C GLY A 234 -15.54 -4.50 -13.20
N GLU A 235 -15.28 -3.23 -12.90
CA GLU A 235 -15.15 -2.13 -13.87
C GLU A 235 -13.68 -1.79 -14.16
N ASN A 236 -12.74 -2.67 -13.79
CA ASN A 236 -11.29 -2.45 -13.86
C ASN A 236 -10.79 -1.25 -13.04
N LYS A 237 -11.56 -0.76 -12.07
CA LYS A 237 -11.13 0.35 -11.21
C LYS A 237 -10.33 -0.18 -10.03
N VAL A 238 -9.49 0.68 -9.45
CA VAL A 238 -8.64 0.33 -8.30
C VAL A 238 -9.51 -0.23 -7.17
N ASN A 239 -9.13 -1.40 -6.67
CA ASN A 239 -9.71 -1.98 -5.45
C ASN A 239 -8.59 -2.45 -4.52
N PHE A 240 -8.87 -2.50 -3.22
CA PHE A 240 -7.94 -2.96 -2.20
C PHE A 240 -8.32 -4.32 -1.61
N TYR A 241 -9.62 -4.62 -1.53
CA TYR A 241 -10.15 -5.71 -0.73
C TYR A 241 -10.53 -6.94 -1.54
N ASP A 242 -11.22 -6.77 -2.67
CA ASP A 242 -11.69 -7.88 -3.49
C ASP A 242 -11.70 -7.56 -4.99
N GLY A 243 -11.58 -8.59 -5.83
CA GLY A 243 -11.52 -8.44 -7.28
C GLY A 243 -10.54 -9.37 -7.97
N LEU A 244 -10.11 -8.98 -9.16
CA LEU A 244 -9.13 -9.72 -9.97
C LEU A 244 -7.78 -9.01 -9.95
N ILE A 245 -6.70 -9.79 -9.95
CA ILE A 245 -5.35 -9.25 -10.14
C ILE A 245 -5.18 -8.97 -11.62
N ARG A 246 -4.95 -7.71 -11.99
CA ARG A 246 -4.67 -7.26 -13.35
C ARG A 246 -3.19 -6.88 -13.47
N VAL A 247 -2.57 -7.29 -14.57
CA VAL A 247 -1.20 -6.98 -14.93
C VAL A 247 -1.21 -6.29 -16.29
N VAL A 248 -0.56 -5.13 -16.38
CA VAL A 248 -0.31 -4.44 -17.65
C VAL A 248 1.18 -4.44 -17.96
N ASP A 249 1.50 -4.47 -19.25
CA ASP A 249 2.86 -4.39 -19.77
C ASP A 249 3.42 -2.96 -19.67
N PRO A 250 4.72 -2.74 -20.00
CA PRO A 250 5.33 -1.42 -19.96
C PRO A 250 4.67 -0.38 -20.90
N ASN A 251 3.77 -0.79 -21.78
CA ASN A 251 3.03 0.07 -22.71
C ASN A 251 1.54 0.19 -22.33
N GLY A 252 1.13 -0.37 -21.20
CA GLY A 252 -0.23 -0.29 -20.66
C GLY A 252 -1.20 -1.31 -21.25
N LYS A 253 -0.74 -2.24 -22.09
CA LYS A 253 -1.59 -3.32 -22.60
C LYS A 253 -1.77 -4.37 -21.52
N GLU A 254 -3.00 -4.86 -21.37
CA GLU A 254 -3.29 -5.97 -20.46
C GLU A 254 -2.49 -7.21 -20.86
N PHE A 255 -1.64 -7.67 -19.92
CA PHE A 255 -0.82 -8.87 -20.06
C PHE A 255 -1.52 -10.09 -19.44
N ALA A 256 -2.15 -9.90 -18.28
CA ALA A 256 -2.90 -10.95 -17.58
C ALA A 256 -3.97 -10.35 -16.67
N LYS A 257 -5.05 -11.10 -16.47
CA LYS A 257 -6.08 -10.83 -15.46
C LYS A 257 -6.55 -12.15 -14.86
N PHE A 258 -6.40 -12.34 -13.55
CA PHE A 258 -6.58 -13.64 -12.91
C PHE A 258 -7.08 -13.55 -11.47
N ARG A 259 -7.61 -14.65 -10.93
CA ARG A 259 -8.04 -14.73 -9.53
C ARG A 259 -6.84 -14.95 -8.63
N VAL A 260 -6.91 -14.49 -7.38
CA VAL A 260 -5.81 -14.69 -6.42
C VAL A 260 -5.46 -16.16 -6.21
N GLN A 261 -6.42 -17.09 -6.34
CA GLN A 261 -6.18 -18.53 -6.23
C GLN A 261 -5.20 -19.06 -7.30
N ASP A 262 -5.12 -18.39 -8.45
CA ASP A 262 -4.32 -18.83 -9.60
C ASP A 262 -2.90 -18.22 -9.57
N TYR A 263 -2.52 -17.47 -8.53
CA TYR A 263 -1.30 -16.64 -8.55
C TYR A 263 -0.01 -17.42 -8.84
N LEU A 264 0.06 -18.71 -8.48
CA LEU A 264 1.22 -19.57 -8.73
C LEU A 264 1.44 -19.90 -10.21
N ASP A 265 0.43 -19.70 -11.06
CA ASP A 265 0.56 -19.82 -12.52
C ASP A 265 1.11 -18.56 -13.17
N HIS A 266 1.08 -17.43 -12.45
CA HIS A 266 1.43 -16.11 -12.96
C HIS A 266 2.72 -15.54 -12.36
N ILE A 267 3.02 -15.86 -11.10
CA ILE A 267 4.12 -15.27 -10.33
C ILE A 267 5.13 -16.37 -9.97
N ALA A 268 6.41 -16.03 -10.10
CA ALA A 268 7.52 -16.84 -9.61
C ALA A 268 8.53 -15.96 -8.87
N GLU A 269 9.37 -16.57 -8.06
CA GLU A 269 10.35 -15.87 -7.22
C GLU A 269 11.77 -16.37 -7.54
N HIS A 270 12.71 -15.43 -7.61
CA HIS A 270 14.14 -15.68 -7.82
C HIS A 270 14.94 -15.25 -6.59
N VAL A 271 16.00 -15.98 -6.27
CA VAL A 271 16.87 -15.72 -5.12
C VAL A 271 18.24 -15.26 -5.60
N GLU A 272 18.72 -14.19 -5.00
CA GLU A 272 20.08 -13.71 -5.18
C GLU A 272 20.91 -13.95 -3.91
N PRO A 273 22.23 -14.21 -4.01
CA PRO A 273 23.04 -14.61 -2.86
C PRO A 273 23.35 -13.48 -1.86
N TRP A 274 22.97 -12.23 -2.17
CA TRP A 274 23.40 -11.04 -1.45
C TRP A 274 22.29 -10.37 -0.62
N THR A 275 21.08 -10.92 -0.61
CA THR A 275 19.92 -10.38 0.14
C THR A 275 18.93 -11.50 0.48
N TYR A 276 18.20 -11.38 1.59
CA TYR A 276 17.15 -12.36 1.93
C TYR A 276 15.83 -12.13 1.20
N VAL A 277 15.59 -10.91 0.69
CA VAL A 277 14.38 -10.65 -0.09
C VAL A 277 14.49 -11.34 -1.46
N ARG A 278 13.40 -12.01 -1.86
CA ARG A 278 13.31 -12.63 -3.19
C ARG A 278 12.90 -11.58 -4.22
N PHE A 279 13.17 -11.86 -5.48
CA PHE A 279 12.76 -11.04 -6.61
C PHE A 279 11.61 -11.73 -7.34
N SER A 280 10.40 -11.17 -7.22
CA SER A 280 9.24 -11.68 -7.94
C SER A 280 9.26 -11.25 -9.41
N TYR A 281 8.87 -12.16 -10.30
CA TYR A 281 8.79 -11.92 -11.74
C TYR A 281 7.59 -12.65 -12.34
N LEU A 282 7.21 -12.24 -13.56
CA LEU A 282 6.11 -12.88 -14.29
C LEU A 282 6.55 -14.24 -14.84
N LYS A 283 5.96 -15.32 -14.31
CA LYS A 283 6.36 -16.70 -14.55
C LYS A 283 6.40 -17.07 -16.03
N LYS A 284 5.42 -16.59 -16.82
CA LYS A 284 5.36 -16.83 -18.28
C LYS A 284 6.53 -16.23 -19.05
N LEU A 285 7.18 -15.19 -18.53
CA LEU A 285 8.32 -14.54 -19.18
C LEU A 285 9.67 -15.13 -18.77
N GLY A 286 9.69 -15.91 -17.67
CA GLY A 286 10.91 -16.41 -17.04
C GLY A 286 11.70 -15.32 -16.31
N TRP A 287 12.73 -15.72 -15.55
CA TRP A 287 13.66 -14.77 -14.94
C TRP A 287 14.61 -14.21 -16.00
N ARG A 288 14.59 -12.89 -16.20
CA ARG A 288 15.45 -12.19 -17.16
C ARG A 288 16.49 -11.27 -16.51
N GLY A 289 16.63 -11.32 -15.19
CA GLY A 289 17.47 -10.37 -14.45
C GLY A 289 16.80 -9.00 -14.30
N PHE A 290 17.60 -8.00 -13.94
CA PHE A 290 17.15 -6.62 -13.70
C PHE A 290 17.11 -5.78 -15.00
N ILE A 291 16.54 -6.34 -16.06
CA ILE A 291 16.39 -5.65 -17.35
C ILE A 291 15.20 -4.69 -17.25
N ASP A 292 15.39 -3.48 -17.75
CA ASP A 292 14.37 -2.44 -17.86
C ASP A 292 13.84 -2.35 -19.30
N GLY A 293 12.58 -1.96 -19.48
CA GLY A 293 11.96 -1.83 -20.81
C GLY A 293 11.13 -3.04 -21.26
N ASP A 294 10.89 -3.14 -22.57
CA ASP A 294 9.90 -4.07 -23.14
C ASP A 294 10.27 -5.55 -22.94
N ASP A 295 11.56 -5.86 -22.74
CA ASP A 295 12.07 -7.21 -22.50
C ASP A 295 12.11 -7.62 -21.03
N THR A 296 11.66 -6.75 -20.12
CA THR A 296 11.66 -7.04 -18.68
C THR A 296 10.69 -8.18 -18.31
N SER A 297 11.02 -8.91 -17.25
CA SER A 297 10.10 -9.83 -16.57
C SER A 297 9.63 -9.29 -15.22
N ILE A 298 10.16 -8.13 -14.82
CA ILE A 298 9.93 -7.52 -13.52
C ILE A 298 8.64 -6.70 -13.58
N TYR A 299 7.88 -6.77 -12.51
CA TYR A 299 6.71 -5.93 -12.31
C TYR A 299 6.85 -5.15 -11.01
N ARG A 300 6.13 -4.03 -10.93
CA ARG A 300 5.97 -3.28 -9.68
C ARG A 300 4.55 -3.41 -9.15
N VAL A 301 4.42 -3.21 -7.84
CA VAL A 301 3.17 -3.18 -7.07
C VAL A 301 3.13 -1.94 -6.19
N ALA A 302 1.93 -1.60 -5.69
CA ALA A 302 1.68 -0.43 -4.85
C ALA A 302 2.01 0.91 -5.55
N PRO A 303 1.62 2.05 -4.97
CA PRO A 303 0.36 2.70 -5.36
C PRO A 303 0.24 2.99 -6.85
N LEU A 304 1.31 3.50 -7.47
CA LEU A 304 1.32 3.80 -8.89
C LEU A 304 1.03 2.58 -9.76
N ALA A 305 1.52 1.39 -9.37
CA ALA A 305 1.24 0.17 -10.10
C ALA A 305 -0.25 -0.18 -10.15
N ARG A 306 -0.99 0.07 -9.06
CA ARG A 306 -2.44 -0.14 -9.04
C ARG A 306 -3.14 0.84 -9.97
N LEU A 307 -2.75 2.11 -9.93
CA LEU A 307 -3.30 3.13 -10.82
C LEU A 307 -2.98 2.85 -12.30
N ASN A 308 -1.77 2.36 -12.59
CA ASN A 308 -1.34 2.01 -13.96
C ASN A 308 -2.11 0.78 -14.47
N ALA A 309 -2.28 -0.22 -13.60
CA ALA A 309 -2.99 -1.46 -13.93
C ALA A 309 -4.52 -1.31 -13.96
N ALA A 310 -5.08 -0.22 -13.42
CA ALA A 310 -6.52 0.04 -13.41
C ALA A 310 -6.93 0.99 -14.54
N ASP A 311 -8.22 1.01 -14.87
CA ASP A 311 -8.80 1.95 -15.84
C ASP A 311 -9.24 3.27 -15.18
N GLY A 312 -9.32 3.31 -13.84
CA GLY A 312 -9.61 4.51 -13.04
C GLY A 312 -9.75 4.20 -11.55
N MET A 313 -10.26 5.16 -10.79
CA MET A 313 -10.62 5.05 -9.36
C MET A 313 -12.14 4.84 -9.21
N ALA A 314 -12.53 4.12 -8.16
CA ALA A 314 -13.94 3.81 -7.87
C ALA A 314 -14.71 4.97 -7.22
N THR A 315 -14.03 5.98 -6.67
CA THR A 315 -14.64 7.11 -5.98
C THR A 315 -14.38 8.43 -6.72
N PRO A 316 -15.31 9.40 -6.65
CA PRO A 316 -15.30 10.56 -7.53
C PRO A 316 -14.12 11.52 -7.31
N LEU A 317 -13.76 11.85 -6.06
CA LEU A 317 -12.67 12.79 -5.80
C LEU A 317 -11.31 12.16 -6.13
N ALA A 318 -11.13 10.89 -5.79
CA ALA A 318 -9.93 10.16 -6.18
C ALA A 318 -9.82 10.02 -7.71
N GLN A 319 -10.93 9.88 -8.43
CA GLN A 319 -10.94 9.82 -9.89
C GLN A 319 -10.50 11.16 -10.53
N GLU A 320 -10.92 12.29 -9.97
CA GLU A 320 -10.45 13.61 -10.41
C GLU A 320 -8.94 13.76 -10.18
N ALA A 321 -8.45 13.39 -8.99
CA ALA A 321 -7.02 13.45 -8.68
C ALA A 321 -6.18 12.48 -9.54
N TYR A 322 -6.75 11.32 -9.88
CA TYR A 322 -6.18 10.35 -10.82
C TYR A 322 -5.99 10.97 -12.21
N GLN A 323 -7.04 11.60 -12.75
CA GLN A 323 -7.00 12.24 -14.08
C GLN A 323 -5.94 13.33 -14.12
N LYS A 324 -5.94 14.23 -13.12
CA LYS A 324 -4.92 15.28 -12.99
C LYS A 324 -3.50 14.74 -13.01
N MET A 325 -3.24 13.62 -12.31
CA MET A 325 -1.91 12.99 -12.32
C MET A 325 -1.51 12.57 -13.73
N TYR A 326 -2.33 11.77 -14.41
CA TYR A 326 -1.98 11.28 -15.74
C TYR A 326 -1.92 12.39 -16.80
N GLU A 327 -2.76 13.42 -16.69
CA GLU A 327 -2.66 14.62 -17.53
C GLU A 327 -1.32 15.36 -17.33
N THR A 328 -0.84 15.44 -16.09
CA THR A 328 0.43 16.09 -15.76
C THR A 328 1.63 15.32 -16.32
N PHE A 329 1.60 13.98 -16.29
CA PHE A 329 2.65 13.16 -16.88
C PHE A 329 2.53 13.03 -18.41
N GLY A 330 1.33 13.18 -18.96
CA GLY A 330 1.07 13.07 -20.41
C GLY A 330 1.14 11.64 -20.96
N GLU A 331 1.33 10.62 -20.11
CA GLU A 331 1.42 9.22 -20.49
C GLU A 331 0.79 8.30 -19.45
N LYS A 332 0.28 7.15 -19.90
CA LYS A 332 -0.12 6.02 -19.05
C LYS A 332 0.32 4.73 -19.75
N PRO A 333 1.12 3.86 -19.11
CA PRO A 333 1.55 3.90 -17.71
C PRO A 333 2.56 5.01 -17.39
N VAL A 334 2.55 5.51 -16.15
CA VAL A 334 3.62 6.38 -15.64
C VAL A 334 4.73 5.51 -15.04
N HIS A 335 5.98 5.80 -15.40
CA HIS A 335 7.12 4.98 -15.04
C HIS A 335 8.03 5.55 -13.95
N ASN A 336 7.85 6.82 -13.61
CA ASN A 336 8.69 7.55 -12.68
C ASN A 336 8.50 7.02 -11.24
N THR A 337 9.59 6.60 -10.61
CA THR A 337 9.55 6.02 -9.25
C THR A 337 9.01 7.03 -8.23
N LEU A 338 9.30 8.32 -8.38
CA LEU A 338 8.79 9.34 -7.46
C LEU A 338 7.29 9.61 -7.62
N ALA A 339 6.66 9.23 -8.75
CA ALA A 339 5.21 9.33 -8.93
C ALA A 339 4.44 8.42 -7.95
N TYR A 340 5.10 7.44 -7.32
CA TYR A 340 4.52 6.64 -6.25
C TYR A 340 4.06 7.49 -5.06
N HIS A 341 4.69 8.64 -4.80
CA HIS A 341 4.26 9.54 -3.72
C HIS A 341 2.94 10.23 -4.04
N TRP A 342 2.73 10.63 -5.30
CA TRP A 342 1.47 11.23 -5.71
C TRP A 342 0.34 10.18 -5.78
N ALA A 343 0.60 9.03 -6.43
CA ALA A 343 -0.34 7.92 -6.47
C ALA A 343 -0.78 7.46 -5.07
N ARG A 344 0.12 7.55 -4.08
CA ARG A 344 -0.19 7.24 -2.68
C ARG A 344 -1.22 8.19 -2.06
N LEU A 345 -1.13 9.50 -2.33
CA LEU A 345 -2.11 10.47 -1.84
C LEU A 345 -3.47 10.28 -2.53
N ILE A 346 -3.48 9.92 -3.81
CA ILE A 346 -4.71 9.57 -4.55
C ILE A 346 -5.37 8.32 -3.94
N GLU A 347 -4.58 7.30 -3.63
CA GLU A 347 -5.09 6.11 -2.94
C GLU A 347 -5.56 6.39 -1.51
N ALA A 348 -4.91 7.31 -0.79
CA ALA A 348 -5.36 7.72 0.54
C ALA A 348 -6.75 8.38 0.48
N LEU A 349 -6.97 9.24 -0.52
CA LEU A 349 -8.26 9.85 -0.78
C LEU A 349 -9.33 8.81 -1.15
N TYR A 350 -9.01 7.88 -2.06
CA TYR A 350 -9.92 6.76 -2.39
C TYR A 350 -10.28 5.94 -1.15
N ALA A 351 -9.29 5.58 -0.35
CA ALA A 351 -9.50 4.84 0.88
C ALA A 351 -10.42 5.59 1.87
N ALA A 352 -10.23 6.91 2.03
CA ALA A 352 -11.06 7.75 2.88
C ALA A 352 -12.50 7.88 2.37
N GLU A 353 -12.69 8.11 1.06
CA GLU A 353 -14.02 8.12 0.44
C GLU A 353 -14.72 6.78 0.63
N ARG A 354 -14.00 5.67 0.44
CA ARG A 354 -14.56 4.32 0.57
C ARG A 354 -14.94 3.97 2.00
N VAL A 355 -14.16 4.40 3.00
CA VAL A 355 -14.55 4.30 4.42
C VAL A 355 -15.89 5.00 4.64
N LEU A 356 -16.05 6.23 4.12
CA LEU A 356 -17.26 7.01 4.32
C LEU A 356 -18.48 6.41 3.61
N GLU A 357 -18.32 5.91 2.39
CA GLU A 357 -19.37 5.20 1.66
C GLU A 357 -19.87 3.99 2.44
N LEU A 358 -18.96 3.13 2.89
CA LEU A 358 -19.30 1.93 3.66
C LEU A 358 -19.88 2.27 5.03
N ALA A 359 -19.39 3.32 5.69
CA ALA A 359 -19.93 3.81 6.97
C ALA A 359 -21.37 4.30 6.85
N ARG A 360 -21.72 4.92 5.71
CA ARG A 360 -23.07 5.44 5.46
C ARG A 360 -24.06 4.38 5.00
N ASP A 361 -23.62 3.19 4.65
CA ASP A 361 -24.50 2.07 4.37
C ASP A 361 -25.16 1.55 5.67
N PRO A 362 -26.50 1.51 5.77
CA PRO A 362 -27.18 1.04 6.98
C PRO A 362 -26.98 -0.46 7.25
N GLU A 363 -26.57 -1.26 6.26
CA GLU A 363 -26.27 -2.68 6.48
C GLU A 363 -25.03 -2.89 7.37
N LEU A 364 -24.19 -1.87 7.55
CA LEU A 364 -23.00 -1.97 8.41
C LEU A 364 -23.32 -2.35 9.86
N THR A 365 -24.51 -2.00 10.36
CA THR A 365 -24.98 -2.35 11.71
C THR A 365 -25.82 -3.62 11.79
N SER A 366 -25.90 -4.39 10.69
CA SER A 366 -26.59 -5.66 10.67
C SER A 366 -26.00 -6.63 11.71
N PRO A 367 -26.84 -7.40 12.42
CA PRO A 367 -26.37 -8.45 13.32
C PRO A 367 -25.86 -9.70 12.57
N ASP A 368 -26.14 -9.82 11.26
CA ASP A 368 -25.68 -10.93 10.44
C ASP A 368 -24.23 -10.72 9.98
N ILE A 369 -23.29 -11.12 10.83
CA ILE A 369 -21.85 -10.80 10.71
C ILE A 369 -20.94 -12.02 10.55
N VAL A 370 -21.49 -13.23 10.62
CA VAL A 370 -20.71 -14.47 10.51
C VAL A 370 -21.56 -15.64 10.05
N ASN A 371 -21.10 -16.31 9.00
CA ASN A 371 -21.54 -17.65 8.65
C ASN A 371 -20.57 -18.65 9.28
N LEU A 372 -21.07 -19.56 10.11
CA LEU A 372 -20.21 -20.57 10.74
C LEU A 372 -19.86 -21.68 9.74
N PRO A 373 -18.59 -22.13 9.67
CA PRO A 373 -18.22 -23.31 8.89
C PRO A 373 -19.03 -24.54 9.32
N THR A 374 -19.60 -25.24 8.34
CA THR A 374 -20.36 -26.48 8.58
C THR A 374 -19.59 -27.74 8.22
N THR A 375 -18.40 -27.60 7.63
CA THR A 375 -17.55 -28.71 7.19
C THR A 375 -16.12 -28.52 7.71
N THR A 376 -15.45 -29.65 7.98
CA THR A 376 -14.01 -29.65 8.26
C THR A 376 -13.26 -29.60 6.93
N PRO A 377 -12.27 -28.69 6.77
CA PRO A 377 -11.47 -28.56 5.55
C PRO A 377 -10.72 -29.81 5.11
#